data_AF-A0A6L9S8X7-F1
#
_entry.id   AF-A0A6L9S8X7-F1
#
_cell.length_a   1.000
_cell.length_b   1.000
_cell.length_c   1.000
_cell.angle_alpha   90.00
_cell.angle_beta   90.00
_cell.angle_gamma   90.00
#
_symmetry.space_group_name_H-M   'P 1'
#
loop_
_entity.id
_entity.type
_entity.pdbx_description
1 polymer ?
#
loop_
_entity_poly.entity_id
_entity_poly.type
_entity_poly.pdbx_seq_one_letter_code
_entity_poly.pdbx_strand_id
1 'polypeptide(L)'
;MRESARPARRTSSVRRELVFIGLAGCVALALSACGEAESGSDDRTSEAAAAGGGAAHRPTSPTPEDIAEEAWTERVFDRVDVAYIDEDGDEHSSLPEDQRGWVARIHLVYEIERLPANHASELVAELTSDYADSEAGPAMQIWLRPAAEADVAALAYPLPADGVDPVADAYLMAETPGVTRAVFDGDTADVRVHDSDDLAKVADVAAVHGVAVERIQTADGTSSLDVADVPARPKRIEPETWPEDPDAPDCSPADLWLEIAGHDAATGHRAMILGATNVGDRPCALEGYPELGFRALDGSDLDVAVTQGRSFMGNDPGPRREVLPTGARAFAVVGWDAMPTAEYPEGSGNRPAVAAEVLLAAEPGTPMHELPLTSFVFPSPSLPTMSTLDIVDGGEVAVTAWAPEGTAF
;
A
#
# COMPACT_ATOMS: atom_id res chain seq x y z
N MET A 1 -41.18 -54.51 -64.78
CA MET A 1 -41.22 -53.06 -65.02
C MET A 1 -40.17 -52.40 -64.13
N ARG A 2 -39.36 -51.52 -64.73
CA ARG A 2 -38.31 -50.67 -64.11
C ARG A 2 -38.91 -49.85 -62.96
N GLU A 3 -38.23 -49.58 -61.83
CA GLU A 3 -37.20 -48.56 -61.56
C GLU A 3 -36.64 -48.85 -60.15
N SER A 4 -35.32 -48.94 -59.90
CA SER A 4 -34.35 -47.86 -59.70
C SER A 4 -34.68 -46.90 -58.55
N ALA A 5 -34.04 -47.10 -57.38
CA ALA A 5 -33.81 -46.04 -56.41
C ALA A 5 -32.42 -46.20 -55.76
N ARG A 6 -31.70 -45.08 -55.73
CA ARG A 6 -30.25 -44.89 -55.51
C ARG A 6 -29.81 -45.08 -54.05
N PRO A 7 -28.51 -45.36 -53.82
CA PRO A 7 -27.92 -45.45 -52.48
C PRO A 7 -27.74 -44.07 -51.82
N ALA A 8 -27.86 -44.08 -50.48
CA ALA A 8 -27.67 -42.93 -49.61
C ALA A 8 -26.24 -42.37 -49.71
N ARG A 9 -26.15 -41.04 -49.96
CA ARG A 9 -24.90 -40.28 -49.85
C ARG A 9 -24.50 -40.18 -48.37
N ARG A 10 -23.32 -40.69 -48.04
CA ARG A 10 -22.57 -40.30 -46.83
C ARG A 10 -22.17 -38.84 -46.97
N THR A 11 -22.73 -37.96 -46.16
CA THR A 11 -22.20 -36.62 -45.92
C THR A 11 -21.22 -36.71 -44.76
N SER A 12 -19.93 -36.55 -45.07
CA SER A 12 -18.87 -36.28 -44.10
C SER A 12 -19.11 -34.90 -43.50
N SER A 13 -19.60 -34.86 -42.26
CA SER A 13 -19.54 -33.66 -41.43
C SER A 13 -18.10 -33.50 -40.95
N VAL A 14 -17.41 -32.52 -41.54
CA VAL A 14 -16.14 -32.01 -41.05
C VAL A 14 -16.47 -31.27 -39.74
N ARG A 15 -16.00 -31.80 -38.61
CA ARG A 15 -15.93 -31.04 -37.36
C ARG A 15 -14.96 -29.88 -37.58
N ARG A 16 -15.48 -28.65 -37.64
CA ARG A 16 -14.69 -27.45 -37.36
C ARG A 16 -14.58 -27.36 -35.84
N GLU A 17 -13.42 -27.71 -35.31
CA GLU A 17 -12.98 -27.18 -34.01
C GLU A 17 -12.85 -25.66 -34.18
N LEU A 18 -13.83 -24.94 -33.66
CA LEU A 18 -13.68 -23.54 -33.32
C LEU A 18 -12.96 -23.52 -31.97
N VAL A 19 -11.65 -23.34 -32.03
CA VAL A 19 -10.88 -22.84 -30.88
C VAL A 19 -11.35 -21.40 -30.67
N PHE A 20 -12.26 -21.21 -29.72
CA PHE A 20 -12.54 -19.90 -29.15
C PHE A 20 -11.32 -19.53 -28.29
N ILE A 21 -10.39 -18.78 -28.87
CA ILE A 21 -9.47 -17.97 -28.08
C ILE A 21 -10.33 -16.84 -27.51
N GLY A 22 -10.72 -17.01 -26.24
CA GLY A 22 -11.32 -15.93 -25.47
C GLY A 22 -10.30 -14.80 -25.35
N LEU A 23 -10.52 -13.73 -26.11
CA LEU A 23 -9.95 -12.42 -25.85
C LEU A 23 -10.54 -11.92 -24.52
N ALA A 24 -9.85 -12.21 -23.42
CA ALA A 24 -9.92 -11.38 -22.23
C ALA A 24 -9.26 -10.04 -22.59
N GLY A 25 -10.09 -9.01 -22.75
CA GLY A 25 -9.67 -7.69 -23.19
C GLY A 25 -8.84 -7.01 -22.12
N CYS A 26 -7.54 -6.92 -22.35
CA CYS A 26 -6.76 -5.78 -21.90
C CYS A 26 -7.29 -4.52 -22.61
N VAL A 27 -7.95 -3.64 -21.87
CA VAL A 27 -8.06 -2.23 -22.27
C VAL A 27 -7.13 -1.44 -21.38
N ALA A 28 -5.83 -1.50 -21.72
CA ALA A 28 -4.87 -0.48 -21.36
C ALA A 28 -4.64 0.35 -22.64
N LEU A 29 -5.43 1.42 -22.82
CA LEU A 29 -5.16 2.42 -23.85
C LEU A 29 -4.16 3.43 -23.29
N ALA A 30 -2.90 3.25 -23.67
CA ALA A 30 -1.85 4.23 -23.51
C ALA A 30 -2.15 5.48 -24.35
N LEU A 31 -2.23 6.63 -23.69
CA LEU A 31 -2.01 7.93 -24.31
C LEU A 31 -0.63 8.44 -23.84
N SER A 32 0.41 8.10 -24.61
CA SER A 32 1.67 8.85 -24.59
C SER A 32 2.10 9.12 -26.04
N ALA A 33 1.76 10.31 -26.53
CA ALA A 33 2.34 10.84 -27.75
C ALA A 33 2.63 12.32 -27.50
N CYS A 34 3.92 12.65 -27.38
CA CYS A 34 4.54 13.88 -27.89
C CYS A 34 6.04 13.87 -27.55
N GLY A 35 6.89 13.87 -28.58
CA GLY A 35 8.27 14.38 -28.49
C GLY A 35 9.40 13.42 -28.89
N GLU A 36 9.46 12.99 -30.15
CA GLU A 36 10.74 12.59 -30.75
C GLU A 36 11.59 13.84 -30.98
N ALA A 37 12.66 14.01 -30.21
CA ALA A 37 13.72 14.98 -30.48
C ALA A 37 14.91 14.25 -31.11
N GLU A 38 15.26 14.66 -32.33
CA GLU A 38 16.38 14.17 -33.11
C GLU A 38 17.72 14.43 -32.37
N SER A 39 18.41 13.37 -31.96
CA SER A 39 19.77 13.47 -31.44
C SER A 39 20.77 13.53 -32.59
N GLY A 40 21.22 14.73 -32.94
CA GLY A 40 22.33 14.96 -33.85
C GLY A 40 23.65 14.48 -33.24
N SER A 41 24.36 13.60 -33.96
CA SER A 41 25.71 13.15 -33.63
C SER A 41 26.74 14.22 -34.04
N ASP A 42 27.25 14.99 -33.08
CA ASP A 42 28.43 15.83 -33.30
C ASP A 42 29.69 15.06 -32.83
N ASP A 43 30.39 14.51 -33.81
CA ASP A 43 31.77 14.03 -33.72
C ASP A 43 32.69 15.21 -33.38
N ARG A 44 33.15 15.28 -32.13
CA ARG A 44 34.31 16.11 -31.76
C ARG A 44 35.39 15.24 -31.15
N THR A 45 36.35 14.90 -32.00
CA THR A 45 37.69 14.46 -31.64
C THR A 45 38.38 15.55 -30.81
N SER A 46 38.62 15.28 -29.52
CA SER A 46 39.51 16.09 -28.69
C SER A 46 40.88 15.42 -28.59
N GLU A 47 41.86 16.13 -29.15
CA GLU A 47 43.29 15.84 -29.09
C GLU A 47 43.80 15.88 -27.64
N ALA A 48 44.55 14.84 -27.27
CA ALA A 48 45.25 14.72 -26.01
C ALA A 48 46.45 15.68 -25.94
N ALA A 49 46.46 16.54 -24.93
CA ALA A 49 47.67 17.26 -24.50
C ALA A 49 48.06 16.78 -23.11
N ALA A 50 49.09 15.94 -23.06
CA ALA A 50 49.75 15.50 -21.84
C ALA A 50 50.62 16.63 -21.27
N ALA A 51 50.32 17.08 -20.04
CA ALA A 51 51.22 17.92 -19.25
C ALA A 51 51.05 17.67 -17.75
N GLY A 52 52.13 17.19 -17.11
CA GLY A 52 52.52 17.52 -15.74
C GLY A 52 51.65 17.04 -14.58
N GLY A 53 51.94 15.85 -14.05
CA GLY A 53 51.32 15.30 -12.85
C GLY A 53 51.64 16.09 -11.57
N GLY A 54 50.62 16.74 -11.03
CA GLY A 54 50.46 16.90 -9.58
C GLY A 54 49.66 15.71 -9.07
N ALA A 55 50.04 15.13 -7.93
CA ALA A 55 49.25 14.08 -7.28
C ALA A 55 47.84 14.63 -7.03
N ALA A 56 46.87 14.20 -7.84
CA ALA A 56 45.48 14.53 -7.64
C ALA A 56 45.10 14.04 -6.23
N HIS A 57 44.76 14.97 -5.34
CA HIS A 57 44.10 14.66 -4.08
C HIS A 57 42.93 13.76 -4.44
N ARG A 58 42.97 12.49 -4.00
CA ARG A 58 41.73 11.72 -3.97
C ARG A 58 40.80 12.51 -3.05
N PRO A 59 39.58 12.85 -3.48
CA PRO A 59 38.60 13.41 -2.56
C PRO A 59 38.52 12.44 -1.38
N THR A 60 38.75 12.94 -0.17
CA THR A 60 38.44 12.14 1.03
C THR A 60 36.95 11.86 0.99
N SER A 61 36.57 10.61 1.25
CA SER A 61 35.16 10.26 1.41
C SER A 61 34.52 11.21 2.42
N PRO A 62 33.26 11.63 2.18
CA PRO A 62 32.59 12.56 3.07
C PRO A 62 32.51 11.96 4.48
N THR A 63 32.71 12.83 5.48
CA THR A 63 32.48 12.48 6.89
C THR A 63 30.98 12.47 7.20
N PRO A 64 30.53 11.82 8.29
CA PRO A 64 29.14 11.91 8.73
C PRO A 64 28.65 13.37 8.91
N GLU A 65 29.53 14.27 9.32
CA GLU A 65 29.27 15.70 9.46
C GLU A 65 29.07 16.39 8.10
N ASP A 66 29.87 16.02 7.09
CA ASP A 66 29.68 16.52 5.71
C ASP A 66 28.31 16.10 5.16
N ILE A 67 27.91 14.84 5.39
CA ILE A 67 26.60 14.31 4.97
C ILE A 67 25.45 15.02 5.70
N ALA A 68 25.61 15.29 7.00
CA ALA A 68 24.62 16.02 7.77
C ALA A 68 24.47 17.49 7.29
N GLU A 69 25.57 18.15 6.93
CA GLU A 69 25.55 19.49 6.35
C GLU A 69 24.89 19.52 4.96
N GLU A 70 25.15 18.51 4.13
CA GLU A 70 24.50 18.33 2.83
C GLU A 70 22.99 18.11 2.99
N ALA A 71 22.58 17.19 3.87
CA ALA A 71 21.17 16.94 4.19
C ALA A 71 20.46 18.22 4.64
N TRP A 72 21.09 19.03 5.51
CA TRP A 72 20.52 20.30 5.95
C TRP A 72 20.29 21.29 4.79
N THR A 73 21.09 21.20 3.72
CA THR A 73 20.98 22.08 2.55
C THR A 73 19.77 21.75 1.66
N GLU A 74 19.20 20.55 1.75
CA GLU A 74 18.01 20.12 1.00
C GLU A 74 16.73 20.88 1.39
N ARG A 75 16.70 21.49 2.59
CA ARG A 75 15.56 22.27 3.13
C ARG A 75 14.24 21.49 3.25
N VAL A 76 14.27 20.18 3.09
CA VAL A 76 13.12 19.30 3.37
C VAL A 76 13.09 18.88 4.84
N PHE A 77 14.25 18.82 5.50
CA PHE A 77 14.39 18.46 6.90
C PHE A 77 14.20 19.66 7.82
N ASP A 78 13.37 19.50 8.85
CA ASP A 78 13.16 20.48 9.91
C ASP A 78 14.32 20.48 10.91
N ARG A 79 14.99 19.33 11.07
CA ARG A 79 16.16 19.16 11.93
C ARG A 79 17.06 18.03 11.44
N VAL A 80 18.37 18.26 11.54
CA VAL A 80 19.41 17.24 11.31
C VAL A 80 20.30 17.21 12.54
N ASP A 81 20.32 16.07 13.24
CA ASP A 81 21.14 15.88 14.44
C ASP A 81 22.19 14.77 14.17
N VAL A 82 23.41 14.97 14.66
CA VAL A 82 24.47 13.94 14.63
C VAL A 82 24.81 13.54 16.05
N ALA A 83 24.81 12.25 16.31
CA ALA A 83 25.19 11.64 17.57
C ALA A 83 26.21 10.52 17.34
N TYR A 84 27.07 10.26 18.31
CA TYR A 84 28.01 9.15 18.24
C TYR A 84 27.72 8.15 19.34
N ILE A 85 27.53 6.91 18.95
CA ILE A 85 27.18 5.81 19.83
C ILE A 85 28.44 4.96 20.06
N ASP A 86 28.79 4.72 21.31
CA ASP A 86 29.91 3.85 21.66
C ASP A 86 29.52 2.35 21.68
N GLU A 87 30.47 1.47 21.99
CA GLU A 87 30.26 0.02 22.03
C GLU A 87 29.28 -0.42 23.13
N ASP A 88 29.10 0.41 24.17
CA ASP A 88 28.15 0.17 25.26
C ASP A 88 26.74 0.69 24.92
N GLY A 89 26.61 1.43 23.82
CA GLY A 89 25.35 2.02 23.34
C GLY A 89 25.08 3.42 23.89
N ASP A 90 26.04 4.04 24.59
CA ASP A 90 25.89 5.38 25.15
C ASP A 90 26.06 6.44 24.05
N GLU A 91 25.27 7.51 24.14
CA GLU A 91 25.24 8.60 23.16
C GLU A 91 26.17 9.75 23.57
N HIS A 92 26.99 10.21 22.63
CA HIS A 92 27.96 11.29 22.81
C HIS A 92 27.83 12.35 21.71
N SER A 93 28.15 13.60 22.04
CA SER A 93 28.12 14.73 21.10
C SER A 93 29.42 14.92 20.30
N SER A 94 30.43 14.09 20.52
CA SER A 94 31.74 14.20 19.85
C SER A 94 32.47 12.86 19.80
N LEU A 95 33.22 12.62 18.72
CA LEU A 95 34.05 11.43 18.55
C LEU A 95 35.29 11.42 19.47
N PRO A 96 35.70 10.25 19.99
CA PRO A 96 37.01 10.07 20.60
C PRO A 96 38.13 9.98 19.54
N GLU A 97 39.38 9.94 19.99
CA GLU A 97 40.54 9.73 19.10
C GLU A 97 40.56 8.33 18.45
N ASP A 98 40.11 7.29 19.17
CA ASP A 98 39.96 5.93 18.64
C ASP A 98 38.48 5.65 18.36
N GLN A 99 38.12 5.71 17.08
CA GLN A 99 36.73 5.63 16.61
C GLN A 99 36.30 4.19 16.30
N ARG A 100 37.19 3.20 16.49
CA ARG A 100 36.87 1.80 16.22
C ARG A 100 35.76 1.33 17.15
N GLY A 101 34.75 0.69 16.56
CA GLY A 101 33.56 0.22 17.29
C GLY A 101 32.47 1.27 17.50
N TRP A 102 32.73 2.54 17.17
CA TRP A 102 31.73 3.61 17.28
C TRP A 102 30.82 3.68 16.06
N VAL A 103 29.61 4.18 16.26
CA VAL A 103 28.62 4.44 15.21
C VAL A 103 28.28 5.93 15.21
N ALA A 104 28.49 6.61 14.08
CA ALA A 104 27.93 7.93 13.82
C ALA A 104 26.49 7.78 13.35
N ARG A 105 25.54 8.32 14.11
CA ARG A 105 24.11 8.28 13.84
C ARG A 105 23.62 9.66 13.43
N ILE A 106 23.11 9.77 12.21
CA ILE A 106 22.48 10.97 11.68
C ILE A 106 20.97 10.80 11.80
N HIS A 107 20.29 11.71 12.48
CA HIS A 107 18.84 11.77 12.58
C HIS A 107 18.31 12.85 11.65
N LEU A 108 17.46 12.45 10.71
CA LEU A 108 16.78 13.34 9.76
C LEU A 108 15.31 13.46 10.17
N VAL A 109 14.92 14.63 10.69
CA VAL A 109 13.57 14.92 11.17
C VAL A 109 12.85 15.83 10.18
N TYR A 110 11.63 15.48 9.80
CA TYR A 110 10.84 16.19 8.79
C TYR A 110 9.36 15.89 8.93
N GLU A 111 8.46 16.74 8.44
CA GLU A 111 7.03 16.38 8.36
C GLU A 111 6.77 15.25 7.36
N ILE A 112 6.05 14.20 7.78
CA ILE A 112 5.78 13.00 6.95
C ILE A 112 5.14 13.35 5.60
N GLU A 113 4.31 14.39 5.59
CA GLU A 113 3.58 14.84 4.40
C GLU A 113 4.46 15.54 3.36
N ARG A 114 5.64 16.04 3.75
CA ARG A 114 6.55 16.75 2.84
C ARG A 114 7.42 15.79 2.02
N LEU A 115 7.69 14.60 2.56
CA LEU A 115 8.62 13.66 1.97
C LEU A 115 8.08 12.23 2.13
N PRO A 116 7.36 11.72 1.12
CA PRO A 116 6.90 10.34 1.08
C PRO A 116 8.05 9.33 1.20
N ALA A 117 7.77 8.13 1.69
CA ALA A 117 8.77 7.09 1.99
C ALA A 117 9.79 6.86 0.86
N ASN A 118 9.31 6.70 -0.38
CA ASN A 118 10.16 6.43 -1.54
C ASN A 118 11.14 7.59 -1.81
N HIS A 119 10.67 8.83 -1.72
CA HIS A 119 11.52 10.00 -1.91
C HIS A 119 12.51 10.17 -0.75
N ALA A 120 12.12 9.83 0.47
CA ALA A 120 13.02 9.86 1.62
C ALA A 120 14.18 8.85 1.44
N SER A 121 13.87 7.62 1.01
CA SER A 121 14.89 6.61 0.71
C SER A 121 15.78 7.01 -0.46
N GLU A 122 15.21 7.57 -1.54
CA GLU A 122 15.97 8.08 -2.68
C GLU A 122 16.94 9.20 -2.27
N LEU A 123 16.47 10.13 -1.43
CA LEU A 123 17.30 11.22 -0.91
C LEU A 123 18.46 10.70 -0.05
N VAL A 124 18.21 9.72 0.82
CA VAL A 124 19.27 9.09 1.61
C VAL A 124 20.27 8.36 0.72
N ALA A 125 19.81 7.69 -0.33
CA ALA A 125 20.69 7.04 -1.30
C ALA A 125 21.55 8.05 -2.08
N GLU A 126 21.02 9.23 -2.40
CA GLU A 126 21.77 10.32 -3.02
C GLU A 126 22.85 10.87 -2.06
N LEU A 127 22.46 11.20 -0.83
CA LEU A 127 23.36 11.70 0.24
C LEU A 127 24.52 10.75 0.56
N THR A 128 24.30 9.44 0.37
CA THR A 128 25.29 8.41 0.70
C THR A 128 26.02 7.85 -0.52
N SER A 129 25.73 8.33 -1.73
CA SER A 129 26.26 7.78 -2.98
C SER A 129 27.79 7.82 -3.09
N ASP A 130 28.41 8.86 -2.53
CA ASP A 130 29.87 9.04 -2.49
C ASP A 130 30.51 8.54 -1.17
N TYR A 131 29.69 8.06 -0.21
CA TYR A 131 30.18 7.49 1.03
C TYR A 131 30.71 6.08 0.79
N ALA A 132 32.00 5.90 1.04
CA ALA A 132 32.63 4.58 1.07
C ALA A 132 32.92 4.22 2.52
N ASP A 133 32.52 3.03 2.96
CA ASP A 133 32.89 2.49 4.26
C ASP A 133 34.40 2.60 4.44
N SER A 134 34.82 3.53 5.29
CA SER A 134 36.23 3.70 5.58
C SER A 134 36.58 2.80 6.74
N GLU A 135 37.58 1.92 6.58
CA GLU A 135 38.11 1.11 7.70
C GLU A 135 38.68 1.97 8.85
N ALA A 136 38.78 3.29 8.67
CA ALA A 136 39.41 4.23 9.59
C ALA A 136 38.43 5.11 10.39
N GLY A 137 37.14 5.13 10.05
CA GLY A 137 36.11 5.95 10.71
C GLY A 137 35.06 5.12 11.46
N PRO A 138 34.13 5.78 12.19
CA PRO A 138 33.00 5.08 12.78
C PRO A 138 32.10 4.49 11.68
N ALA A 139 31.36 3.43 12.01
CA ALA A 139 30.27 3.00 11.14
C ALA A 139 29.22 4.11 11.06
N MET A 140 28.47 4.22 9.96
CA MET A 140 27.45 5.26 9.82
C MET A 140 26.05 4.66 9.82
N GLN A 141 25.12 5.33 10.51
CA GLN A 141 23.70 5.07 10.43
C GLN A 141 22.95 6.35 10.09
N ILE A 142 22.00 6.27 9.16
CA ILE A 142 21.06 7.36 8.90
C ILE A 142 19.67 6.89 9.29
N TRP A 143 19.02 7.66 10.17
CA TRP A 143 17.69 7.39 10.69
C TRP A 143 16.73 8.47 10.26
N LEU A 144 15.65 8.08 9.58
CA LEU A 144 14.52 8.95 9.26
C LEU A 144 13.58 8.98 10.47
N ARG A 145 13.13 10.17 10.86
CA ARG A 145 12.19 10.39 11.96
C ARG A 145 11.12 11.38 11.53
N PRO A 146 10.15 10.95 10.71
CA PRO A 146 9.11 11.85 10.31
C PRO A 146 8.28 12.28 11.52
N ALA A 147 8.00 13.58 11.62
CA ALA A 147 6.96 14.10 12.49
C ALA A 147 5.61 13.61 11.94
N ALA A 148 4.97 12.78 12.74
CA ALA A 148 3.67 12.19 12.49
C ALA A 148 2.93 12.07 13.83
N GLU A 149 1.68 11.62 13.79
CA GLU A 149 0.93 11.33 15.02
C GLU A 149 1.55 10.14 15.77
N ALA A 150 2.06 9.16 15.04
CA ALA A 150 2.85 8.05 15.57
C ALA A 150 4.33 8.45 15.79
N ASP A 151 4.99 7.82 16.75
CA ASP A 151 6.45 7.86 16.90
C ASP A 151 7.11 6.95 15.85
N VAL A 152 7.63 7.55 14.78
CA VAL A 152 8.22 6.83 13.65
C VAL A 152 9.73 7.01 13.65
N ALA A 153 10.46 5.90 13.50
CA ALA A 153 11.89 5.94 13.23
C ALA A 153 12.32 4.76 12.36
N ALA A 154 13.04 5.03 11.27
CA ALA A 154 13.49 3.98 10.35
C ALA A 154 14.97 4.12 10.02
N LEU A 155 15.71 3.00 10.05
CA LEU A 155 17.07 2.93 9.51
C LEU A 155 17.03 3.01 7.98
N ALA A 156 17.54 4.09 7.42
CA ALA A 156 17.62 4.31 5.97
C ALA A 156 19.02 4.01 5.39
N TYR A 157 20.04 3.94 6.25
CA TYR A 157 21.39 3.54 5.86
C TYR A 157 22.14 2.93 7.06
N PRO A 158 22.92 1.84 6.87
CA PRO A 158 22.93 1.00 5.68
C PRO A 158 21.61 0.24 5.54
N LEU A 159 21.22 -0.10 4.31
CA LEU A 159 20.05 -0.95 4.09
C LEU A 159 20.39 -2.42 4.38
N PRO A 160 19.45 -3.19 4.96
CA PRO A 160 19.61 -4.64 5.17
C PRO A 160 19.92 -5.40 3.87
N ALA A 161 20.77 -6.42 3.96
CA ALA A 161 21.21 -7.19 2.79
C ALA A 161 20.16 -8.19 2.25
N ASP A 162 19.12 -8.47 3.04
CA ASP A 162 18.04 -9.39 2.72
C ASP A 162 16.91 -8.74 1.90
N GLY A 163 17.03 -7.46 1.60
CA GLY A 163 16.07 -6.70 0.78
C GLY A 163 14.87 -6.19 1.57
N VAL A 164 14.89 -6.26 2.91
CA VAL A 164 13.95 -5.52 3.75
C VAL A 164 14.16 -4.02 3.53
N ASP A 165 13.07 -3.27 3.43
CA ASP A 165 13.07 -1.81 3.36
C ASP A 165 12.46 -1.24 4.65
N PRO A 166 13.29 -0.95 5.68
CA PRO A 166 12.82 -0.46 6.97
C PRO A 166 12.05 0.85 6.87
N VAL A 167 12.36 1.67 5.84
CA VAL A 167 11.71 2.96 5.63
C VAL A 167 10.30 2.75 5.10
N ALA A 168 10.14 1.94 4.05
CA ALA A 168 8.82 1.61 3.52
C ALA A 168 7.92 0.95 4.58
N ASP A 169 8.47 0.00 5.34
CA ASP A 169 7.77 -0.71 6.41
C ASP A 169 7.33 0.23 7.55
N ALA A 170 8.21 1.11 8.02
CA ALA A 170 7.89 2.07 9.07
C ALA A 170 6.77 3.03 8.64
N TYR A 171 6.83 3.50 7.40
CA TYR A 171 5.82 4.42 6.84
C TYR A 171 4.47 3.73 6.67
N LEU A 172 4.44 2.53 6.09
CA LEU A 172 3.24 1.74 5.96
C LEU A 172 2.54 1.55 7.31
N MET A 173 3.32 1.23 8.35
CA MET A 173 2.79 1.06 9.70
C MET A 173 2.32 2.37 10.30
N ALA A 174 3.08 3.46 10.16
CA ALA A 174 2.68 4.77 10.66
C ALA A 174 1.40 5.31 10.01
N GLU A 175 1.16 4.96 8.75
CA GLU A 175 -0.05 5.31 8.00
C GLU A 175 -1.22 4.35 8.27
N THR A 176 -1.06 3.36 9.14
CA THR A 176 -2.11 2.44 9.53
C THR A 176 -2.85 2.99 10.77
N PRO A 177 -4.17 3.25 10.69
CA PRO A 177 -4.98 3.69 11.82
C PRO A 177 -4.79 2.82 13.07
N GLY A 178 -4.65 3.48 14.23
CA GLY A 178 -4.42 2.84 15.52
C GLY A 178 -2.95 2.66 15.90
N VAL A 179 -2.00 2.82 14.97
CA VAL A 179 -0.56 2.74 15.27
C VAL A 179 -0.07 3.99 15.98
N THR A 180 0.65 3.82 17.08
CA THR A 180 1.27 4.88 17.89
C THR A 180 2.78 4.92 17.79
N ARG A 181 3.40 3.84 17.33
CA ARG A 181 4.85 3.71 17.18
C ARG A 181 5.17 2.74 16.06
N ALA A 182 6.11 3.12 15.21
CA ALA A 182 6.64 2.29 14.14
C ALA A 182 8.15 2.52 14.05
N VAL A 183 8.92 1.73 14.79
CA VAL A 183 10.38 1.83 14.81
C VAL A 183 11.00 0.59 14.15
N PHE A 184 11.79 0.79 13.10
CA PHE A 184 12.42 -0.26 12.33
C PHE A 184 13.93 0.00 12.22
N ASP A 185 14.74 -0.91 12.76
CA ASP A 185 16.20 -0.77 12.81
C ASP A 185 16.95 -1.59 11.74
N GLY A 186 16.20 -2.28 10.86
CA GLY A 186 16.73 -3.16 9.83
C GLY A 186 16.80 -4.63 10.22
N ASP A 187 16.89 -4.94 11.51
CA ASP A 187 16.93 -6.32 12.04
C ASP A 187 15.67 -6.66 12.86
N THR A 188 15.11 -5.65 13.53
CA THR A 188 13.96 -5.74 14.43
C THR A 188 12.99 -4.59 14.19
N ALA A 189 11.76 -4.79 14.65
CA ALA A 189 10.71 -3.79 14.60
C ALA A 189 9.98 -3.70 15.95
N ASP A 190 9.68 -2.48 16.37
CA ASP A 190 8.83 -2.16 17.52
C ASP A 190 7.60 -1.39 17.05
N VAL A 191 6.51 -2.12 16.85
CA VAL A 191 5.22 -1.57 16.43
C VAL A 191 4.25 -1.57 17.61
N ARG A 192 3.72 -0.39 17.93
CA ARG A 192 2.76 -0.20 19.02
C ARG A 192 1.43 0.31 18.50
N VAL A 193 0.35 -0.14 19.11
CA VAL A 193 -1.01 0.34 18.84
C VAL A 193 -1.61 1.02 20.07
N HIS A 194 -2.63 1.86 19.84
CA HIS A 194 -3.37 2.53 20.90
C HIS A 194 -4.03 1.50 21.83
N ASP A 195 -4.89 0.65 21.27
CA ASP A 195 -5.80 -0.20 22.04
C ASP A 195 -5.71 -1.66 21.58
N SER A 196 -6.20 -2.60 22.39
CA SER A 196 -6.16 -4.03 22.05
C SER A 196 -6.95 -4.39 20.79
N ASP A 197 -7.95 -3.58 20.45
CA ASP A 197 -8.83 -3.81 19.31
C ASP A 197 -8.10 -3.58 17.97
N ASP A 198 -7.02 -2.77 17.97
CA ASP A 198 -6.17 -2.52 16.80
C ASP A 198 -5.17 -3.65 16.51
N LEU A 199 -4.92 -4.55 17.47
CA LEU A 199 -3.85 -5.57 17.35
C LEU A 199 -4.06 -6.46 16.12
N ALA A 200 -5.28 -6.99 15.93
CA ALA A 200 -5.58 -7.88 14.82
C ALA A 200 -5.51 -7.16 13.47
N LYS A 201 -6.00 -5.93 13.42
CA LYS A 201 -6.00 -5.06 12.25
C LYS A 201 -4.57 -4.76 11.78
N VAL A 202 -3.72 -4.27 12.67
CA VAL A 202 -2.33 -3.90 12.35
C VAL A 202 -1.49 -5.14 12.04
N ALA A 203 -1.73 -6.26 12.72
CA ALA A 203 -1.03 -7.50 12.42
C ALA A 203 -1.44 -8.11 11.06
N ASP A 204 -2.68 -7.94 10.59
CA ASP A 204 -3.08 -8.31 9.22
C ASP A 204 -2.37 -7.44 8.16
N VAL A 205 -2.24 -6.13 8.39
CA VAL A 205 -1.44 -5.24 7.52
C VAL A 205 0.02 -5.73 7.46
N ALA A 206 0.62 -6.04 8.61
CA ALA A 206 1.96 -6.60 8.67
C ALA A 206 2.09 -7.88 7.84
N ALA A 207 1.18 -8.82 8.06
CA ALA A 207 1.20 -10.14 7.44
C ALA A 207 1.01 -10.07 5.92
N VAL A 208 0.11 -9.22 5.43
CA VAL A 208 -0.20 -9.16 4.00
C VAL A 208 0.90 -8.48 3.18
N HIS A 209 1.58 -7.49 3.78
CA HIS A 209 2.71 -6.79 3.14
C HIS A 209 4.06 -7.47 3.38
N GLY A 210 4.11 -8.45 4.29
CA GLY A 210 5.35 -9.13 4.63
C GLY A 210 6.32 -8.23 5.41
N VAL A 211 5.78 -7.29 6.19
CA VAL A 211 6.55 -6.36 7.04
C VAL A 211 7.39 -7.17 8.02
N ALA A 212 8.65 -6.76 8.22
CA ALA A 212 9.60 -7.44 9.10
C ALA A 212 9.32 -7.21 10.61
N VAL A 213 8.11 -7.55 11.06
CA VAL A 213 7.69 -7.44 12.46
C VAL A 213 7.11 -8.76 12.95
N GLU A 214 7.63 -9.24 14.08
CA GLU A 214 7.19 -10.52 14.66
C GLU A 214 5.93 -10.37 15.52
N ARG A 215 5.81 -9.24 16.22
CA ARG A 215 4.78 -9.01 17.24
C ARG A 215 4.35 -7.55 17.28
N ILE A 216 3.04 -7.33 17.34
CA ILE A 216 2.43 -6.03 17.61
C ILE A 216 2.03 -5.97 19.09
N GLN A 217 2.22 -4.82 19.74
CA GLN A 217 1.91 -4.65 21.16
C GLN A 217 1.07 -3.39 21.40
N THR A 218 0.27 -3.36 22.47
CA THR A 218 -0.34 -2.10 22.91
C THR A 218 0.73 -1.13 23.42
N ALA A 219 0.46 0.17 23.38
CA ALA A 219 1.38 1.21 23.82
C ALA A 219 1.79 1.06 25.30
N ASP A 220 0.91 0.52 26.14
CA ASP A 220 1.18 0.19 27.54
C ASP A 220 1.86 -1.17 27.76
N GLY A 221 2.05 -1.96 26.70
CA GLY A 221 2.66 -3.29 26.72
C GLY A 221 1.83 -4.36 27.41
N THR A 222 0.55 -4.12 27.72
CA THR A 222 -0.31 -5.08 28.43
C THR A 222 -0.85 -6.19 27.56
N SER A 223 -1.00 -5.94 26.25
CA SER A 223 -1.50 -6.91 25.27
C SER A 223 -0.58 -6.97 24.05
N SER A 224 -0.56 -8.12 23.39
CA SER A 224 0.21 -8.33 22.17
C SER A 224 -0.36 -9.43 21.31
N LEU A 225 -0.08 -9.36 20.01
CA LEU A 225 -0.41 -10.39 19.03
C LEU A 225 0.82 -10.68 18.17
N ASP A 226 1.15 -11.96 18.03
CA ASP A 226 2.19 -12.40 17.10
C ASP A 226 1.63 -12.36 15.68
N VAL A 227 2.36 -11.79 14.73
CA VAL A 227 1.90 -11.66 13.33
C VAL A 227 1.64 -13.02 12.69
N ALA A 228 2.41 -14.04 13.10
CA ALA A 228 2.23 -15.42 12.66
C ALA A 228 0.90 -16.06 13.14
N ASP A 229 0.25 -15.50 14.16
CA ASP A 229 -1.03 -15.98 14.69
C ASP A 229 -2.24 -15.35 14.00
N VAL A 230 -2.02 -14.36 13.12
CA VAL A 230 -3.10 -13.73 12.34
C VAL A 230 -3.67 -14.75 11.35
N PRO A 231 -5.01 -14.90 11.27
CA PRO A 231 -5.62 -15.76 10.28
C PRO A 231 -5.20 -15.36 8.86
N ALA A 232 -4.68 -16.32 8.09
CA ALA A 232 -4.34 -16.07 6.70
C ALA A 232 -5.58 -15.67 5.90
N ARG A 233 -5.43 -14.67 5.02
CA ARG A 233 -6.51 -14.24 4.11
C ARG A 233 -7.02 -15.44 3.29
N PRO A 234 -8.33 -15.56 3.11
CA PRO A 234 -8.91 -16.73 2.47
C PRO A 234 -8.46 -16.85 1.02
N LYS A 235 -8.20 -18.08 0.60
CA LYS A 235 -7.94 -18.36 -0.81
C LYS A 235 -9.22 -18.18 -1.62
N ARG A 236 -9.18 -17.29 -2.61
CA ARG A 236 -10.24 -17.13 -3.60
C ARG A 236 -10.52 -18.43 -4.36
N ILE A 237 -11.78 -18.85 -4.40
CA ILE A 237 -12.29 -19.92 -5.26
C ILE A 237 -13.28 -19.30 -6.23
N GLU A 238 -13.01 -19.41 -7.53
CA GLU A 238 -13.97 -19.05 -8.56
C GLU A 238 -14.97 -20.21 -8.72
N PRO A 239 -16.25 -20.02 -8.36
CA PRO A 239 -17.22 -21.09 -8.49
C PRO A 239 -17.53 -21.35 -9.97
N GLU A 240 -17.65 -22.63 -10.36
CA GLU A 240 -18.08 -22.99 -11.72
C GLU A 240 -19.50 -22.51 -12.02
N THR A 241 -20.35 -22.49 -10.98
CA THR A 241 -21.74 -22.05 -11.04
C THR A 241 -22.15 -21.40 -9.72
N TRP A 242 -22.88 -20.30 -9.80
CA TRP A 242 -23.54 -19.69 -8.67
C TRP A 242 -24.84 -20.43 -8.37
N PRO A 243 -25.02 -20.99 -7.15
CA PRO A 243 -26.25 -21.68 -6.81
C PRO A 243 -27.44 -20.72 -6.80
N GLU A 244 -28.58 -21.18 -7.31
CA GLU A 244 -29.87 -20.55 -7.06
C GLU A 244 -30.56 -21.35 -5.95
N ASP A 245 -30.41 -20.93 -4.71
CA ASP A 245 -31.03 -21.56 -3.54
C ASP A 245 -31.77 -20.51 -2.69
N PRO A 246 -33.10 -20.36 -2.84
CA PRO A 246 -33.87 -19.40 -2.06
C PRO A 246 -33.94 -19.76 -0.57
N ASP A 247 -33.64 -21.01 -0.20
CA ASP A 247 -33.67 -21.49 1.18
C ASP A 247 -32.28 -21.47 1.84
N ALA A 248 -31.24 -21.01 1.13
CA ALA A 248 -29.92 -20.82 1.71
C ALA A 248 -30.00 -19.84 2.90
N PRO A 249 -29.37 -20.14 4.05
CA PRO A 249 -29.39 -19.25 5.20
C PRO A 249 -28.62 -17.96 4.89
N ASP A 250 -28.98 -16.85 5.54
CA ASP A 250 -28.20 -15.62 5.47
C ASP A 250 -26.78 -15.86 6.00
N CYS A 251 -25.79 -15.19 5.42
CA CYS A 251 -24.41 -15.30 5.86
C CYS A 251 -24.26 -14.73 7.26
N SER A 252 -23.66 -15.49 8.17
CA SER A 252 -23.24 -14.94 9.47
C SER A 252 -22.05 -14.02 9.25
N PRO A 253 -21.93 -12.89 10.00
CA PRO A 253 -20.71 -12.08 9.97
C PRO A 253 -19.43 -12.89 10.25
N ALA A 254 -19.51 -13.92 11.09
CA ALA A 254 -18.37 -14.80 11.38
C ALA A 254 -17.99 -15.75 10.24
N ASP A 255 -18.89 -15.97 9.27
CA ASP A 255 -18.67 -16.80 8.07
C ASP A 255 -18.20 -15.95 6.88
N LEU A 256 -18.00 -14.64 7.07
CA LEU A 256 -17.57 -13.71 6.03
C LEU A 256 -16.20 -13.13 6.33
N TRP A 257 -15.35 -13.11 5.31
CA TRP A 257 -14.15 -12.29 5.27
C TRP A 257 -14.40 -11.06 4.42
N LEU A 258 -14.34 -9.89 5.03
CA LEU A 258 -14.53 -8.60 4.37
C LEU A 258 -13.16 -7.99 4.03
N GLU A 259 -13.04 -7.37 2.86
CA GLU A 259 -11.77 -6.80 2.40
C GLU A 259 -11.97 -5.63 1.43
N ILE A 260 -10.93 -4.82 1.26
CA ILE A 260 -10.77 -3.95 0.10
C ILE A 260 -10.13 -4.80 -1.01
N ALA A 261 -10.88 -5.07 -2.07
CA ALA A 261 -10.49 -5.96 -3.15
C ALA A 261 -9.89 -5.23 -4.35
N GLY A 262 -10.04 -3.91 -4.44
CA GLY A 262 -9.54 -3.14 -5.56
C GLY A 262 -9.79 -1.63 -5.46
N HIS A 263 -9.16 -0.89 -6.35
CA HIS A 263 -9.35 0.53 -6.54
C HIS A 263 -9.16 0.89 -8.02
N ASP A 264 -9.91 1.87 -8.51
CA ASP A 264 -9.77 2.43 -9.85
C ASP A 264 -10.08 3.93 -9.87
N ALA A 265 -9.58 4.63 -10.88
CA ALA A 265 -9.76 6.06 -11.05
C ALA A 265 -9.83 6.42 -12.54
N ALA A 266 -10.88 7.14 -12.95
CA ALA A 266 -11.03 7.60 -14.32
C ALA A 266 -11.76 8.95 -14.40
N THR A 267 -11.22 9.85 -15.22
CA THR A 267 -11.87 11.14 -15.60
C THR A 267 -12.37 12.00 -14.43
N GLY A 268 -11.68 11.99 -13.29
CA GLY A 268 -12.08 12.74 -12.10
C GLY A 268 -12.98 11.98 -11.12
N HIS A 269 -13.32 10.74 -11.46
CA HIS A 269 -14.06 9.82 -10.60
C HIS A 269 -13.10 8.77 -10.03
N ARG A 270 -13.51 8.17 -8.91
CA ARG A 270 -12.78 7.14 -8.17
C ARG A 270 -13.72 6.01 -7.81
N ALA A 271 -13.16 4.82 -7.68
CA ALA A 271 -13.85 3.66 -7.17
C ALA A 271 -12.96 2.84 -6.26
N MET A 272 -13.60 2.21 -5.29
CA MET A 272 -13.04 1.17 -4.44
C MET A 272 -13.97 -0.05 -4.54
N ILE A 273 -13.38 -1.23 -4.69
CA ILE A 273 -14.09 -2.50 -4.77
C ILE A 273 -14.01 -3.14 -3.39
N LEU A 274 -15.16 -3.43 -2.80
CA LEU A 274 -15.29 -4.15 -1.54
C LEU A 274 -15.55 -5.62 -1.83
N GLY A 275 -14.91 -6.50 -1.06
CA GLY A 275 -15.07 -7.95 -1.16
C GLY A 275 -15.71 -8.55 0.09
N ALA A 276 -16.58 -9.54 -0.13
CA ALA A 276 -17.09 -10.43 0.91
C ALA A 276 -16.91 -11.88 0.46
N THR A 277 -16.02 -12.62 1.13
CA THR A 277 -15.75 -14.04 0.85
C THR A 277 -16.41 -14.92 1.89
N ASN A 278 -17.18 -15.92 1.46
CA ASN A 278 -17.72 -16.93 2.38
C ASN A 278 -16.59 -17.87 2.85
N VAL A 279 -16.17 -17.73 4.10
CA VAL A 279 -15.17 -18.59 4.76
C VAL A 279 -15.79 -19.71 5.60
N GLY A 280 -17.12 -19.76 5.66
CA GLY A 280 -17.88 -20.81 6.33
C GLY A 280 -17.84 -22.14 5.58
N ASP A 281 -18.31 -23.20 6.25
CA ASP A 281 -18.26 -24.57 5.74
C ASP A 281 -19.39 -24.96 4.78
N ARG A 282 -20.34 -24.04 4.56
CA ARG A 282 -21.53 -24.24 3.73
C ARG A 282 -21.89 -22.97 2.96
N PRO A 283 -22.65 -23.08 1.86
CA PRO A 283 -23.21 -21.92 1.18
C PRO A 283 -24.10 -21.09 2.12
N CYS A 284 -24.05 -19.78 1.94
CA CYS A 284 -24.91 -18.81 2.61
C CYS A 284 -25.31 -17.71 1.61
N ALA A 285 -26.25 -16.84 1.98
CA ALA A 285 -26.73 -15.77 1.11
C ALA A 285 -26.38 -14.38 1.65
N LEU A 286 -25.99 -13.48 0.74
CA LEU A 286 -25.87 -12.04 0.96
C LEU A 286 -26.97 -11.32 0.18
N GLU A 287 -27.54 -10.28 0.74
CA GLU A 287 -28.59 -9.51 0.07
C GLU A 287 -28.43 -8.00 0.26
N GLY A 288 -28.72 -7.24 -0.79
CA GLY A 288 -28.78 -5.78 -0.71
C GLY A 288 -27.43 -5.10 -0.81
N TYR A 289 -27.22 -4.08 0.02
CA TYR A 289 -26.07 -3.16 -0.04
C TYR A 289 -25.26 -3.28 1.25
N PRO A 290 -23.92 -3.18 1.19
CA PRO A 290 -23.11 -3.03 2.39
C PRO A 290 -23.46 -1.74 3.14
N GLU A 291 -23.24 -1.76 4.45
CA GLU A 291 -23.21 -0.56 5.28
C GLU A 291 -21.76 -0.06 5.40
N LEU A 292 -21.57 1.25 5.28
CA LEU A 292 -20.26 1.89 5.21
C LEU A 292 -20.14 3.03 6.22
N GLY A 293 -18.95 3.18 6.77
CA GLY A 293 -18.45 4.37 7.43
C GLY A 293 -16.99 4.62 7.05
N PHE A 294 -16.47 5.79 7.40
CA PHE A 294 -15.09 6.16 7.11
C PHE A 294 -14.47 6.84 8.33
N ARG A 295 -13.19 6.57 8.57
CA ARG A 295 -12.41 7.29 9.59
C ARG A 295 -11.14 7.87 9.02
N ALA A 296 -10.70 8.97 9.61
CA ALA A 296 -9.39 9.53 9.38
C ALA A 296 -8.28 8.73 10.10
N LEU A 297 -7.04 9.08 9.83
CA LEU A 297 -5.87 8.40 10.41
C LEU A 297 -5.84 8.49 11.95
N ASP A 298 -6.29 9.61 12.50
CA ASP A 298 -6.40 9.87 13.95
C ASP A 298 -7.56 9.09 14.62
N GLY A 299 -8.29 8.28 13.86
CA GLY A 299 -9.43 7.48 14.30
C GLY A 299 -10.76 8.24 14.40
N SER A 300 -10.80 9.52 14.01
CA SER A 300 -12.05 10.28 14.00
C SER A 300 -12.99 9.82 12.87
N ASP A 301 -14.29 9.68 13.18
CA ASP A 301 -15.32 9.37 12.18
C ASP A 301 -15.53 10.58 11.25
N LEU A 302 -15.67 10.30 9.94
CA LEU A 302 -15.99 11.30 8.91
C LEU A 302 -17.49 11.25 8.59
N ASP A 303 -18.16 12.41 8.56
CA ASP A 303 -19.58 12.52 8.18
C ASP A 303 -19.74 12.42 6.65
N VAL A 304 -19.66 11.20 6.13
CA VAL A 304 -19.77 10.93 4.69
C VAL A 304 -21.18 10.44 4.37
N ALA A 305 -21.85 11.11 3.43
CA ALA A 305 -23.16 10.68 2.94
C ALA A 305 -23.01 9.47 2.00
N VAL A 306 -23.50 8.32 2.44
CA VAL A 306 -23.51 7.08 1.65
C VAL A 306 -24.87 6.92 0.97
N THR A 307 -24.87 6.86 -0.36
CA THR A 307 -26.08 6.63 -1.17
C THR A 307 -26.05 5.25 -1.82
N GLN A 308 -27.17 4.54 -1.79
CA GLN A 308 -27.30 3.26 -2.50
C GLN A 308 -27.58 3.53 -3.98
N GLY A 309 -26.82 2.88 -4.87
CA GLY A 309 -27.05 2.98 -6.30
C GLY A 309 -25.78 2.98 -7.14
N ARG A 310 -25.97 3.35 -8.40
CA ARG A 310 -24.88 3.49 -9.37
C ARG A 310 -24.05 4.75 -9.11
N SER A 311 -22.79 4.72 -9.52
CA SER A 311 -21.90 5.87 -9.64
C SER A 311 -21.43 6.03 -11.09
N PHE A 312 -20.51 6.96 -11.35
CA PHE A 312 -19.82 6.99 -12.65
C PHE A 312 -18.96 5.73 -12.87
N MET A 313 -18.36 5.21 -11.81
CA MET A 313 -17.39 4.12 -11.86
C MET A 313 -18.01 2.73 -11.68
N GLY A 314 -19.30 2.64 -11.34
CA GLY A 314 -19.97 1.35 -11.13
C GLY A 314 -21.46 1.41 -11.40
N ASN A 315 -21.95 0.47 -12.20
CA ASN A 315 -23.35 0.23 -12.45
C ASN A 315 -23.93 -0.68 -11.37
N ASP A 316 -25.03 -0.22 -10.75
CA ASP A 316 -25.69 -0.99 -9.70
C ASP A 316 -26.61 -2.06 -10.30
N PRO A 317 -26.38 -3.36 -10.02
CA PRO A 317 -27.31 -4.42 -10.42
C PRO A 317 -28.64 -4.35 -9.65
N GLY A 318 -28.71 -3.56 -8.59
CA GLY A 318 -29.83 -3.48 -7.65
C GLY A 318 -29.79 -4.61 -6.61
N PRO A 319 -30.59 -4.50 -5.55
CA PRO A 319 -30.58 -5.47 -4.46
C PRO A 319 -31.08 -6.83 -4.98
N ARG A 320 -30.24 -7.85 -4.83
CA ARG A 320 -30.56 -9.25 -5.12
C ARG A 320 -29.98 -10.14 -4.03
N ARG A 321 -30.63 -11.29 -3.82
CA ARG A 321 -30.12 -12.35 -2.97
C ARG A 321 -29.10 -13.17 -3.74
N GLU A 322 -27.85 -13.11 -3.31
CA GLU A 322 -26.73 -13.81 -3.93
C GLU A 322 -26.29 -14.95 -3.01
N VAL A 323 -26.38 -16.20 -3.48
CA VAL A 323 -25.92 -17.37 -2.71
C VAL A 323 -24.44 -17.57 -2.97
N LEU A 324 -23.60 -17.38 -1.94
CA LEU A 324 -22.15 -17.55 -1.98
C LEU A 324 -21.78 -18.99 -1.59
N PRO A 325 -21.23 -19.80 -2.51
CA PRO A 325 -20.53 -21.03 -2.14
C PRO A 325 -19.36 -20.76 -1.18
N THR A 326 -18.94 -21.76 -0.43
CA THR A 326 -17.70 -21.71 0.36
C THR A 326 -16.50 -21.34 -0.53
N GLY A 327 -15.76 -20.32 -0.11
CA GLY A 327 -14.59 -19.75 -0.81
C GLY A 327 -14.93 -18.83 -1.98
N ALA A 328 -16.21 -18.69 -2.34
CA ALA A 328 -16.65 -17.74 -3.36
C ALA A 328 -16.80 -16.34 -2.76
N ARG A 329 -16.71 -15.33 -3.63
CA ARG A 329 -16.66 -13.91 -3.26
C ARG A 329 -17.72 -13.09 -3.99
N ALA A 330 -18.39 -12.21 -3.25
CA ALA A 330 -19.22 -11.15 -3.81
C ALA A 330 -18.49 -9.80 -3.74
N PHE A 331 -18.86 -8.88 -4.63
CA PHE A 331 -18.33 -7.53 -4.71
C PHE A 331 -19.41 -6.47 -4.64
N ALA A 332 -19.05 -5.34 -4.05
CA ALA A 332 -19.76 -4.07 -4.16
C ALA A 332 -18.76 -2.98 -4.56
N VAL A 333 -19.21 -1.99 -5.33
CA VAL A 333 -18.37 -0.87 -5.76
C VAL A 333 -18.82 0.39 -5.02
N VAL A 334 -17.87 1.03 -4.35
CA VAL A 334 -18.01 2.38 -3.81
C VAL A 334 -17.43 3.34 -4.83
N GLY A 335 -18.20 4.30 -5.33
CA GLY A 335 -17.74 5.31 -6.27
C GLY A 335 -18.01 6.73 -5.79
N TRP A 336 -17.08 7.64 -6.07
CA TRP A 336 -17.16 9.05 -5.70
C TRP A 336 -16.45 9.94 -6.73
N ASP A 337 -16.72 11.24 -6.66
CA ASP A 337 -15.99 12.26 -7.39
C ASP A 337 -14.80 12.71 -6.55
N ALA A 338 -13.63 12.88 -7.16
CA ALA A 338 -12.42 13.29 -6.44
C ALA A 338 -12.66 14.58 -5.64
N MET A 339 -12.49 14.53 -4.33
CA MET A 339 -12.75 15.65 -3.44
C MET A 339 -11.48 16.49 -3.22
N PRO A 340 -11.60 17.81 -2.97
CA PRO A 340 -10.43 18.65 -2.72
C PRO A 340 -9.81 18.31 -1.35
N THR A 341 -8.56 17.84 -1.38
CA THR A 341 -7.77 17.49 -0.17
C THR A 341 -6.65 18.49 0.14
N ALA A 342 -6.45 19.49 -0.72
CA ALA A 342 -5.45 20.52 -0.52
C ALA A 342 -5.88 21.53 0.56
N GLU A 343 -4.88 22.11 1.25
CA GLU A 343 -5.10 23.21 2.19
C GLU A 343 -5.82 24.39 1.54
N TYR A 344 -6.76 24.99 2.28
CA TYR A 344 -7.38 26.23 1.84
C TYR A 344 -7.41 27.32 2.94
N PRO A 345 -6.78 28.49 2.71
CA PRO A 345 -5.81 28.78 1.64
C PRO A 345 -4.50 27.98 1.82
N GLU A 346 -3.73 27.83 0.75
CA GLU A 346 -2.43 27.14 0.75
C GLU A 346 -1.49 27.72 1.83
N GLY A 347 -0.89 26.85 2.65
CA GLY A 347 -0.01 27.23 3.76
C GLY A 347 -0.76 27.67 5.03
N SER A 348 -2.06 27.42 5.11
CA SER A 348 -2.85 27.67 6.32
C SER A 348 -2.72 26.55 7.35
N GLY A 349 -2.24 25.37 6.95
CA GLY A 349 -2.26 24.18 7.81
C GLY A 349 -3.66 23.59 8.00
N ASN A 350 -4.68 24.07 7.27
CA ASN A 350 -6.05 23.54 7.33
C ASN A 350 -6.27 22.49 6.23
N ARG A 351 -5.64 21.33 6.34
CA ARG A 351 -6.00 20.17 5.51
C ARG A 351 -7.29 19.55 6.04
N PRO A 352 -8.25 19.19 5.17
CA PRO A 352 -9.37 18.38 5.60
C PRO A 352 -8.86 17.00 6.02
N ALA A 353 -9.46 16.43 7.07
CA ALA A 353 -9.27 15.03 7.38
C ALA A 353 -9.74 14.18 6.18
N VAL A 354 -8.91 13.23 5.79
CA VAL A 354 -9.17 12.30 4.68
C VAL A 354 -9.35 10.89 5.22
N ALA A 355 -10.16 10.08 4.53
CA ALA A 355 -10.40 8.71 4.94
C ALA A 355 -9.10 7.88 4.87
N ALA A 356 -8.72 7.26 5.99
CA ALA A 356 -7.63 6.28 6.12
C ALA A 356 -8.14 4.87 6.42
N GLU A 357 -9.40 4.75 6.87
CA GLU A 357 -10.07 3.49 7.21
C GLU A 357 -11.49 3.45 6.65
N VAL A 358 -11.90 2.26 6.21
CA VAL A 358 -13.28 1.96 5.83
C VAL A 358 -13.88 1.08 6.92
N LEU A 359 -15.01 1.51 7.48
CA LEU A 359 -15.84 0.67 8.32
C LEU A 359 -16.83 -0.04 7.40
N LEU A 360 -16.82 -1.38 7.40
CA LEU A 360 -17.63 -2.18 6.48
C LEU A 360 -18.43 -3.24 7.22
N ALA A 361 -19.75 -3.24 7.01
CA ALA A 361 -20.60 -4.37 7.33
C ALA A 361 -21.24 -4.93 6.06
N ALA A 362 -21.33 -6.26 6.00
CA ALA A 362 -21.97 -6.94 4.88
C ALA A 362 -23.45 -6.57 4.71
N GLU A 363 -24.14 -6.35 5.84
CA GLU A 363 -25.56 -5.99 5.87
C GLU A 363 -25.83 -4.88 6.91
N PRO A 364 -26.83 -4.01 6.68
CA PRO A 364 -27.16 -2.95 7.63
C PRO A 364 -27.52 -3.45 9.03
N GLY A 365 -26.95 -2.82 10.05
CA GLY A 365 -27.18 -3.13 11.46
C GLY A 365 -26.39 -4.34 11.99
N THR A 366 -25.47 -4.89 11.18
CA THR A 366 -24.50 -5.90 11.64
C THR A 366 -23.20 -5.24 12.13
N PRO A 367 -22.34 -5.93 12.90
CA PRO A 367 -21.08 -5.36 13.35
C PRO A 367 -20.20 -4.91 12.18
N MET A 368 -19.67 -3.68 12.27
CA MET A 368 -18.75 -3.13 11.28
C MET A 368 -17.35 -3.71 11.49
N HIS A 369 -16.70 -4.06 10.39
CA HIS A 369 -15.29 -4.43 10.34
C HIS A 369 -14.45 -3.20 9.97
N GLU A 370 -13.34 -3.01 10.66
CA GLU A 370 -12.38 -1.96 10.37
C GLU A 370 -11.40 -2.45 9.31
N LEU A 371 -11.39 -1.77 8.16
CA LEU A 371 -10.52 -2.08 7.03
C LEU A 371 -9.62 -0.88 6.78
N PRO A 372 -8.40 -0.86 7.32
CA PRO A 372 -7.46 0.23 7.04
C PRO A 372 -7.09 0.16 5.57
N LEU A 373 -6.96 1.30 4.91
CA LEU A 373 -6.62 1.31 3.47
C LEU A 373 -5.26 0.67 3.22
N THR A 374 -4.35 0.77 4.19
CA THR A 374 -3.05 0.08 4.19
C THR A 374 -3.19 -1.44 4.17
N SER A 375 -4.35 -2.04 4.46
CA SER A 375 -4.57 -3.48 4.27
C SER A 375 -4.69 -3.89 2.79
N PHE A 376 -4.89 -2.93 1.88
CA PHE A 376 -5.00 -3.21 0.46
C PHE A 376 -3.61 -3.44 -0.16
N VAL A 377 -3.45 -4.58 -0.82
CA VAL A 377 -2.22 -4.94 -1.54
C VAL A 377 -2.47 -4.83 -3.04
N PHE A 378 -1.73 -3.95 -3.69
CA PHE A 378 -1.75 -3.89 -5.14
C PHE A 378 -1.07 -5.14 -5.73
N PRO A 379 -1.67 -5.77 -6.77
CA PRO A 379 -1.02 -6.87 -7.46
C PRO A 379 0.23 -6.44 -8.26
N SER A 380 0.50 -5.12 -8.36
CA SER A 380 1.72 -4.59 -8.96
C SER A 380 2.62 -3.99 -7.89
N PRO A 381 3.87 -4.48 -7.74
CA PRO A 381 4.84 -3.95 -6.76
C PRO A 381 5.31 -2.52 -7.09
N SER A 382 4.93 -1.99 -8.27
CA SER A 382 5.33 -0.66 -8.73
C SER A 382 4.37 0.46 -8.30
N LEU A 383 3.25 0.13 -7.67
CA LEU A 383 2.29 1.12 -7.20
C LEU A 383 2.44 1.29 -5.69
N PRO A 384 2.48 2.53 -5.18
CA PRO A 384 2.54 2.77 -3.75
C PRO A 384 1.30 2.19 -3.08
N THR A 385 1.45 1.75 -1.83
CA THR A 385 0.31 1.36 -1.00
C THR A 385 -0.64 2.53 -0.86
N MET A 386 -1.94 2.24 -0.90
CA MET A 386 -2.97 3.23 -0.65
C MET A 386 -3.18 3.34 0.86
N SER A 387 -2.83 4.48 1.44
CA SER A 387 -3.08 4.75 2.86
C SER A 387 -4.23 5.72 3.10
N THR A 388 -4.66 6.45 2.07
CA THR A 388 -5.77 7.41 2.15
C THR A 388 -6.64 7.38 0.89
N LEU A 389 -7.89 7.80 1.04
CA LEU A 389 -8.78 8.16 -0.06
C LEU A 389 -9.04 9.67 -0.02
N ASP A 390 -9.25 10.29 -1.17
CA ASP A 390 -9.74 11.66 -1.28
C ASP A 390 -11.25 11.78 -0.96
N ILE A 391 -11.67 11.12 0.12
CA ILE A 391 -12.99 11.23 0.75
C ILE A 391 -12.77 12.02 2.04
N VAL A 392 -13.49 13.13 2.18
CA VAL A 392 -13.36 14.07 3.30
C VAL A 392 -14.65 14.13 4.11
N ASP A 393 -14.57 14.75 5.29
CA ASP A 393 -15.75 15.09 6.11
C ASP A 393 -16.78 15.92 5.31
N GLY A 394 -18.05 15.54 5.38
CA GLY A 394 -19.13 16.10 4.56
C GLY A 394 -19.15 15.63 3.09
N GLY A 395 -18.30 14.67 2.73
CA GLY A 395 -18.23 14.08 1.40
C GLY A 395 -19.44 13.21 1.04
N GLU A 396 -19.57 12.85 -0.23
CA GLU A 396 -20.64 11.97 -0.72
C GLU A 396 -20.04 10.79 -1.49
N VAL A 397 -20.57 9.59 -1.25
CA VAL A 397 -20.23 8.37 -1.98
C VAL A 397 -21.50 7.63 -2.42
N ALA A 398 -21.39 6.83 -3.48
CA ALA A 398 -22.42 5.89 -3.90
C ALA A 398 -21.90 4.45 -3.81
N VAL A 399 -22.72 3.52 -3.34
CA VAL A 399 -22.38 2.11 -3.22
C VAL A 399 -23.39 1.23 -3.95
N THR A 400 -22.90 0.27 -4.73
CA THR A 400 -23.74 -0.71 -5.43
C THR A 400 -24.20 -1.83 -4.49
N ALA A 401 -25.22 -2.57 -4.90
CA ALA A 401 -25.57 -3.82 -4.23
C ALA A 401 -24.44 -4.86 -4.39
N TRP A 402 -24.43 -5.85 -3.51
CA TRP A 402 -23.58 -7.03 -3.66
C TRP A 402 -23.89 -7.76 -4.96
N ALA A 403 -22.85 -8.19 -5.67
CA ALA A 403 -22.97 -9.03 -6.85
C ALA A 403 -21.89 -10.12 -6.86
N PRO A 404 -22.11 -11.24 -7.54
CA PRO A 404 -21.09 -12.24 -7.81
C PRO A 404 -19.82 -11.64 -8.38
N GLU A 405 -18.67 -12.08 -7.90
CA GLU A 405 -17.40 -11.73 -8.53
C GLU A 405 -17.41 -12.11 -10.04
N GLY A 406 -16.92 -11.19 -10.87
CA GLY A 406 -16.97 -11.31 -12.34
C GLY A 406 -18.23 -10.69 -12.97
N THR A 407 -19.17 -10.20 -12.17
CA THR A 407 -20.24 -9.32 -12.66
C THR A 407 -19.64 -8.04 -13.23
N ALA A 408 -20.11 -7.61 -14.40
CA ALA A 408 -19.70 -6.35 -14.99
C ALA A 408 -20.34 -5.19 -14.21
N PHE A 409 -19.50 -4.27 -13.72
CA PHE A 409 -19.90 -3.02 -13.10
C PHE A 409 -19.63 -1.85 -14.04
#